data_AF-A0A2N1UX44-F1
#
_entry.id   AF-A0A2N1UX44-F1
#
_cell.length_a   1.000
_cell.length_b   1.000
_cell.length_c   1.000
_cell.angle_alpha   90.00
_cell.angle_beta   90.00
_cell.angle_gamma   90.00
#
_symmetry.space_group_name_H-M   'P 1'
#
loop_
_entity.id
_entity.type
_entity.pdbx_description
1 polymer ?
#
loop_
_entity_poly.entity_id
_entity_poly.type
_entity_poly.pdbx_seq_one_letter_code
_entity_poly.pdbx_strand_id
1 'polypeptide(L)'
;MPAFLRSILITLGVTLFTFLALSGWYWLQFKQPAPEYQRLLKRALPAVEQLLDANQFEQASALLDKLPFQVVLADSGRQAMTSNLAKTENERRTAGQRALDRQLLPSMLPSDSGELHLYYQLPANWLDLHLLFPLFFGLLLGLVAALWDFLQQIHLEDQTDTLILLSQRPDLPKDQEGHALEAAHASAHEAEEHLQARIETLEQQNKSLQAALHKAKQWAPEAPAADPRAQDSQIHKLEQQLGERDAALTLARQAEKRLNEQRAELEARLQGFKQQLGERESENRALKQKETDQEAELTRLHQTLQRQQRDLETARSRIDELEAQAAQLHEAWREIAQLRTAQAELLQREEIWKKEKQRVLALMHEKEEALEQGKEKLKAARQKIHELSVAYKKQLEMAQYLPEDLSDARDVMGTLIEEKDRIEHENVQLQIELADRNSETARLRKELEVRALRLQEAQKLIEDLSEALRKHERELGLLSETLSDKLKDLDRLKDLHDEKVQVLEETMQDRDRLRLRLSELQNEVEALREDKGRLLYAREQLEEQLQGIDVAAYQLELEQLRQSLQLMGQQQQRRSQAVEELKSKLKQGEELYMRLKRHADAQEQ
;
A
#
# COMPACT_ATOMS: atom_id res chain seq x y z
N MET A 1 -6.26 -28.62 1.17
CA MET A 1 -6.29 -27.19 0.79
C MET A 1 -6.72 -26.41 2.01
N PRO A 2 -6.05 -25.30 2.36
CA PRO A 2 -6.51 -24.45 3.45
C PRO A 2 -7.91 -23.90 3.12
N ALA A 3 -8.78 -23.79 4.12
CA ALA A 3 -10.17 -23.36 3.97
C ALA A 3 -10.30 -22.04 3.19
N PHE A 4 -9.35 -21.13 3.41
CA PHE A 4 -9.21 -19.87 2.69
C PHE A 4 -9.09 -20.02 1.16
N LEU A 5 -8.33 -21.01 0.69
CA LEU A 5 -8.17 -21.25 -0.75
C LEU A 5 -9.45 -21.79 -1.41
N ARG A 6 -10.25 -22.56 -0.66
CA ARG A 6 -11.55 -23.04 -1.14
C ARG A 6 -12.56 -21.90 -1.24
N SER A 7 -12.63 -21.00 -0.26
CA SER A 7 -13.58 -19.87 -0.32
C SER A 7 -13.23 -18.89 -1.46
N ILE A 8 -11.93 -18.67 -1.73
CA ILE A 8 -11.48 -17.86 -2.87
C ILE A 8 -11.84 -18.52 -4.21
N LEU A 9 -11.65 -19.83 -4.34
CA LEU A 9 -12.00 -20.55 -5.57
C LEU A 9 -13.52 -20.56 -5.83
N ILE A 10 -14.33 -20.71 -4.79
CA ILE A 10 -15.79 -20.68 -4.90
C ILE A 10 -16.28 -19.27 -5.28
N THR A 11 -15.72 -18.22 -4.65
CA THR A 11 -16.09 -16.83 -4.98
C THR A 11 -15.71 -16.45 -6.40
N LEU A 12 -14.49 -16.79 -6.86
CA LEU A 12 -14.07 -16.56 -8.24
C LEU A 12 -14.90 -17.38 -9.25
N GLY A 13 -15.28 -18.61 -8.92
CA GLY A 13 -16.12 -19.44 -9.78
C GLY A 13 -17.54 -18.87 -9.96
N VAL A 14 -18.18 -18.46 -8.86
CA VAL A 14 -19.56 -17.92 -8.89
C VAL A 14 -19.59 -16.55 -9.56
N THR A 15 -18.62 -15.68 -9.27
CA THR A 15 -18.52 -14.35 -9.90
C THR A 15 -18.29 -14.46 -11.41
N LEU A 16 -17.39 -15.33 -11.86
CA LEU A 16 -17.12 -15.52 -13.28
C LEU A 16 -18.32 -16.11 -14.02
N PHE A 17 -18.99 -17.12 -13.44
CA PHE A 17 -20.15 -17.76 -14.05
C PHE A 17 -21.34 -16.80 -14.17
N THR A 18 -21.64 -16.04 -13.11
CA THR A 18 -22.71 -15.03 -13.13
C THR A 18 -22.40 -13.90 -14.11
N PHE A 19 -21.15 -13.42 -14.15
CA PHE A 19 -20.71 -12.42 -15.13
C PHE A 19 -20.88 -12.92 -16.56
N LEU A 20 -20.44 -14.13 -16.89
CA LEU A 20 -20.56 -14.70 -18.24
C LEU A 20 -22.02 -14.93 -18.64
N ALA A 21 -22.85 -15.43 -17.73
CA ALA A 21 -24.27 -15.68 -17.98
C ALA A 21 -25.05 -14.36 -18.21
N LEU A 22 -24.83 -13.34 -17.38
CA LEU A 22 -25.45 -12.03 -17.52
C LEU A 22 -24.94 -11.28 -18.76
N SER A 23 -23.63 -11.34 -19.03
CA SER A 23 -23.04 -10.73 -20.22
C SER A 23 -23.54 -11.40 -21.50
N GLY A 24 -23.64 -12.72 -21.52
CA GLY A 24 -24.18 -13.48 -22.65
C GLY A 24 -25.67 -13.20 -22.89
N TRP A 25 -26.48 -13.19 -21.83
CA TRP A 25 -27.91 -12.84 -21.92
C TRP A 25 -28.10 -11.40 -22.39
N TYR A 26 -27.30 -10.46 -21.88
CA TYR A 26 -27.32 -9.06 -22.29
C TYR A 26 -26.93 -8.90 -23.77
N TRP A 27 -25.87 -9.56 -24.22
CA TRP A 27 -25.44 -9.51 -25.61
C TRP A 27 -26.48 -10.11 -26.58
N LEU A 28 -27.28 -11.08 -26.12
CA LEU A 28 -28.38 -11.67 -26.87
C LEU A 28 -29.63 -10.77 -26.92
N GLN A 29 -29.94 -10.03 -25.86
CA GLN A 29 -31.17 -9.22 -25.75
C GLN A 29 -30.99 -7.77 -26.21
N PHE A 30 -29.82 -7.16 -25.99
CA PHE A 30 -29.58 -5.73 -26.19
C PHE A 30 -28.71 -5.39 -27.40
N LYS A 31 -28.51 -6.35 -28.32
CA LYS A 31 -27.58 -6.18 -29.44
C LYS A 31 -27.91 -5.03 -30.40
N GLN A 32 -29.10 -4.41 -30.35
CA GLN A 32 -29.38 -3.23 -31.18
C GLN A 32 -30.41 -2.26 -30.54
N PRO A 33 -29.97 -1.27 -29.74
CA PRO A 33 -30.75 -0.05 -29.53
C PRO A 33 -30.77 0.87 -30.78
N ALA A 34 -30.02 0.54 -31.82
CA ALA A 34 -29.81 1.39 -32.99
C ALA A 34 -31.01 1.62 -33.95
N PRO A 35 -31.99 0.71 -34.16
CA PRO A 35 -32.90 0.85 -35.29
C PRO A 35 -33.90 1.99 -35.11
N GLU A 36 -34.34 2.29 -33.88
CA GLU A 36 -35.32 3.35 -33.64
C GLU A 36 -34.69 4.75 -33.74
N TYR A 37 -33.51 4.95 -33.15
CA TYR A 37 -32.78 6.22 -33.26
C TYR A 37 -32.33 6.49 -34.69
N GLN A 38 -31.84 5.46 -35.41
CA GLN A 38 -31.51 5.58 -36.82
C GLN A 38 -32.75 5.87 -37.68
N ARG A 39 -33.93 5.32 -37.35
CA ARG A 39 -35.19 5.65 -38.05
C ARG A 39 -35.61 7.10 -37.82
N LEU A 40 -35.48 7.61 -36.59
CA LEU A 40 -35.80 9.02 -36.27
C LEU A 40 -34.84 9.98 -36.98
N LEU A 41 -33.53 9.67 -36.98
CA LEU A 41 -32.51 10.42 -37.72
C LEU A 41 -32.76 10.39 -39.23
N LYS A 42 -32.98 9.21 -39.81
CA LYS A 42 -33.29 9.07 -41.25
C LYS A 42 -34.57 9.79 -41.65
N ARG A 43 -35.55 9.92 -40.75
CA ARG A 43 -36.80 10.65 -41.00
C ARG A 43 -36.63 12.17 -40.91
N ALA A 44 -35.76 12.65 -40.02
CA ALA A 44 -35.48 14.08 -39.85
C ALA A 44 -34.50 14.61 -40.90
N LEU A 45 -33.63 13.74 -41.42
CA LEU A 45 -32.55 14.07 -42.37
C LEU A 45 -32.99 14.93 -43.57
N PRO A 46 -34.03 14.54 -44.34
CA PRO A 46 -34.38 15.27 -45.56
C PRO A 46 -34.96 16.65 -45.25
N ALA A 47 -35.63 16.79 -44.10
CA ALA A 47 -36.18 18.06 -43.65
C ALA A 47 -35.07 19.01 -43.20
N VAL A 48 -34.01 18.49 -42.57
CA VAL A 48 -32.86 19.30 -42.16
C VAL A 48 -32.05 19.74 -43.38
N GLU A 49 -31.84 18.86 -44.35
CA GLU A 49 -31.16 19.17 -45.61
C GLU A 49 -31.88 20.26 -46.41
N GLN A 50 -33.21 20.14 -46.59
CA GLN A 50 -34.01 21.18 -47.24
C GLN A 50 -33.95 22.55 -46.55
N LEU A 51 -33.88 22.56 -45.21
CA LEU A 51 -33.77 23.82 -44.44
C LEU A 51 -32.37 24.43 -44.54
N LEU A 52 -31.32 23.61 -44.63
CA LEU A 52 -29.95 24.07 -44.84
C LEU A 52 -29.76 24.65 -46.24
N ASP A 53 -30.28 23.98 -47.28
CA ASP A 53 -30.27 24.49 -48.67
C ASP A 53 -31.00 25.83 -48.80
N ALA A 54 -32.06 26.03 -48.00
CA ALA A 54 -32.83 27.27 -47.94
C ALA A 54 -32.20 28.35 -47.03
N ASN A 55 -31.01 28.12 -46.46
CA ASN A 55 -30.36 28.99 -45.47
C ASN A 55 -31.21 29.29 -44.21
N GLN A 56 -32.09 28.37 -43.81
CA GLN A 56 -32.98 28.49 -42.65
C GLN A 56 -32.41 27.79 -41.41
N PHE A 57 -31.24 28.25 -40.97
CA PHE A 57 -30.46 27.63 -39.88
C PHE A 57 -31.21 27.53 -38.54
N GLU A 58 -32.04 28.52 -38.20
CA GLU A 58 -32.82 28.50 -36.95
C GLU A 58 -33.85 27.36 -36.93
N GLN A 59 -34.50 27.10 -38.06
CA GLN A 59 -35.51 26.04 -38.17
C GLN A 59 -34.86 24.66 -38.19
N ALA A 60 -33.72 24.52 -38.86
CA ALA A 60 -32.92 23.31 -38.85
C ALA A 60 -32.45 22.98 -37.41
N SER A 61 -31.96 23.99 -36.68
CA SER A 61 -31.58 23.82 -35.28
C SER A 61 -32.77 23.47 -34.38
N ALA A 62 -33.94 24.08 -34.59
CA ALA A 62 -35.15 23.77 -33.81
C ALA A 62 -35.68 22.34 -34.06
N LEU A 63 -35.42 21.77 -35.24
CA LEU A 63 -35.71 20.36 -35.53
C LEU A 63 -34.71 19.42 -34.85
N LEU A 64 -33.42 19.76 -34.85
CA LEU A 64 -32.38 18.97 -34.18
C LEU A 64 -32.51 19.00 -32.66
N ASP A 65 -32.95 20.12 -32.08
CA ASP A 65 -33.17 20.27 -30.65
C ASP A 65 -34.35 19.39 -30.15
N LYS A 66 -35.27 18.98 -31.03
CA LYS A 66 -36.35 18.02 -30.72
C LYS A 66 -35.89 16.57 -30.63
N LEU A 67 -34.65 16.25 -31.02
CA LEU A 67 -34.11 14.89 -30.93
C LEU A 67 -33.62 14.62 -29.49
N PRO A 68 -33.92 13.43 -28.93
CA PRO A 68 -33.57 13.10 -27.54
C PRO A 68 -32.07 12.78 -27.31
N PHE A 69 -31.20 13.05 -28.29
CA PHE A 69 -29.77 12.74 -28.27
C PHE A 69 -28.97 13.83 -28.98
N GLN A 70 -27.66 13.86 -28.71
CA GLN A 70 -26.77 14.87 -29.27
C GLN A 70 -26.44 14.54 -30.73
N VAL A 71 -26.67 15.52 -31.61
CA VAL A 71 -26.41 15.41 -33.03
C VAL A 71 -25.51 16.55 -33.45
N VAL A 72 -24.43 16.23 -34.15
CA VAL A 72 -23.50 17.16 -34.78
C VAL A 72 -23.61 17.00 -36.29
N LEU A 73 -24.06 18.05 -36.95
CA LEU A 73 -24.06 18.15 -38.41
C LEU A 73 -22.78 18.81 -38.88
N ALA A 74 -22.11 18.19 -39.85
CA ALA A 74 -20.97 18.78 -40.54
C ALA A 74 -21.28 18.83 -42.04
N ASP A 75 -21.20 20.02 -42.61
CA ASP A 75 -21.14 20.23 -44.06
C ASP A 75 -19.68 20.10 -44.53
N SER A 76 -19.47 19.54 -45.72
CA SER A 76 -18.23 19.50 -46.50
C SER A 76 -17.42 20.82 -46.47
N GLY A 77 -18.10 21.97 -46.26
CA GLY A 77 -17.53 23.30 -46.10
C GLY A 77 -17.03 23.73 -44.70
N ARG A 78 -16.91 22.81 -43.72
CA ARG A 78 -16.39 23.03 -42.34
C ARG A 78 -17.31 23.76 -41.34
N GLN A 79 -18.60 23.94 -41.62
CA GLN A 79 -19.51 24.43 -40.59
C GLN A 79 -20.13 23.26 -39.82
N ALA A 80 -19.84 23.21 -38.52
CA ALA A 80 -20.38 22.22 -37.60
C ALA A 80 -21.50 22.83 -36.75
N MET A 81 -22.65 22.18 -36.66
CA MET A 81 -23.76 22.59 -35.79
C MET A 81 -24.13 21.46 -34.83
N THR A 82 -24.23 21.75 -33.53
CA THR A 82 -24.62 20.77 -32.50
C THR A 82 -26.02 21.06 -31.95
N SER A 83 -26.82 20.03 -31.69
CA SER A 83 -28.02 20.18 -30.87
C SER A 83 -27.70 20.24 -29.37
N ASN A 84 -28.50 21.00 -28.62
CA ASN A 84 -28.67 20.90 -27.17
C ASN A 84 -27.50 21.20 -26.19
N LEU A 85 -26.32 21.65 -26.63
CA LEU A 85 -25.17 21.89 -25.71
C LEU A 85 -24.90 23.37 -25.36
N ALA A 86 -25.38 24.34 -26.14
CA ALA A 86 -25.03 25.75 -25.94
C ALA A 86 -26.19 26.73 -26.21
N LYS A 87 -26.19 27.85 -25.49
CA LYS A 87 -27.27 28.86 -25.53
C LYS A 87 -27.14 29.83 -26.70
N THR A 88 -25.94 30.00 -27.25
CA THR A 88 -25.68 30.93 -28.35
C THR A 88 -25.15 30.21 -29.59
N GLU A 89 -25.42 30.76 -30.78
CA GLU A 89 -25.02 30.17 -32.08
C GLU A 89 -23.50 29.97 -32.20
N ASN A 90 -22.70 30.93 -31.72
CA ASN A 90 -21.24 30.85 -31.75
C ASN A 90 -20.69 29.74 -30.82
N GLU A 91 -21.32 29.53 -29.66
CA GLU A 91 -20.96 28.43 -28.76
C GLU A 91 -21.33 27.06 -29.36
N ARG A 92 -22.46 26.96 -30.08
CA ARG A 92 -22.83 25.72 -30.80
C ARG A 92 -21.83 25.38 -31.90
N ARG A 93 -21.41 26.37 -32.70
CA ARG A 93 -20.39 26.16 -33.75
C ARG A 93 -19.05 25.73 -33.18
N THR A 94 -18.58 26.42 -32.14
CA THR A 94 -17.30 26.08 -31.49
C THR A 94 -17.33 24.73 -30.78
N ALA A 95 -18.46 24.35 -30.16
CA ALA A 95 -18.63 23.02 -29.59
C ALA A 95 -18.64 21.91 -30.66
N GLY A 96 -19.32 22.14 -31.79
CA GLY A 96 -19.36 21.19 -32.91
C GLY A 96 -18.00 20.97 -33.54
N GLN A 97 -17.26 22.07 -33.73
CA GLN A 97 -15.91 22.01 -34.29
C GLN A 97 -14.94 21.27 -33.35
N ARG A 98 -15.01 21.54 -32.03
CA ARG A 98 -14.23 20.78 -31.04
C ARG A 98 -14.60 19.29 -30.99
N ALA A 99 -15.88 18.94 -31.20
CA ALA A 99 -16.32 17.55 -31.21
C ALA A 99 -15.80 16.78 -32.44
N LEU A 100 -15.78 17.44 -33.61
CA LEU A 100 -15.17 16.92 -34.85
C LEU A 100 -13.65 16.79 -34.72
N ASP A 101 -12.97 17.83 -34.23
CA ASP A 101 -11.50 17.85 -34.09
C ASP A 101 -10.99 16.75 -33.15
N ARG A 102 -11.79 16.39 -32.12
CA ARG A 102 -11.44 15.35 -31.15
C ARG A 102 -11.82 13.93 -31.57
N GLN A 103 -12.43 13.74 -32.75
CA GLN A 103 -12.91 12.43 -33.25
C GLN A 103 -13.80 11.65 -32.24
N LEU A 104 -14.51 12.35 -31.36
CA LEU A 104 -15.27 11.72 -30.27
C LEU A 104 -16.59 11.07 -30.71
N LEU A 105 -16.90 11.09 -32.01
CA LEU A 105 -18.18 10.68 -32.56
C LEU A 105 -18.02 9.41 -33.42
N PRO A 106 -18.32 8.22 -32.88
CA PRO A 106 -17.97 6.94 -33.51
C PRO A 106 -18.90 6.51 -34.66
N SER A 107 -20.02 7.20 -34.86
CA SER A 107 -21.03 6.81 -35.86
C SER A 107 -21.40 7.96 -36.79
N MET A 108 -21.22 7.72 -38.08
CA MET A 108 -21.47 8.65 -39.18
C MET A 108 -22.63 8.12 -40.04
N LEU A 109 -23.65 8.94 -40.28
CA LEU A 109 -24.63 8.70 -41.34
C LEU A 109 -24.36 9.68 -42.49
N PRO A 110 -24.01 9.21 -43.70
CA PRO A 110 -23.97 10.07 -44.86
C PRO A 110 -25.39 10.45 -45.30
N SER A 111 -25.59 11.68 -45.76
CA SER A 111 -26.78 12.07 -46.52
C SER A 111 -26.80 11.35 -47.87
N ASP A 112 -27.99 11.18 -48.45
CA ASP A 112 -28.17 10.64 -49.80
C ASP A 112 -27.49 11.53 -50.87
N SER A 113 -27.30 12.82 -50.58
CA SER A 113 -26.54 13.77 -51.41
C SER A 113 -25.01 13.61 -51.28
N GLY A 114 -24.52 12.99 -50.21
CA GLY A 114 -23.10 12.86 -49.88
C GLY A 114 -22.43 14.13 -49.34
N GLU A 115 -23.10 15.28 -49.35
CA GLU A 115 -22.52 16.57 -48.94
C GLU A 115 -22.61 16.82 -47.42
N LEU A 116 -23.60 16.19 -46.76
CA LEU A 116 -23.84 16.31 -45.34
C LEU A 116 -23.47 15.04 -44.58
N HIS A 117 -22.76 15.21 -43.47
CA HIS A 117 -22.35 14.14 -42.57
C HIS A 117 -22.94 14.38 -41.19
N LEU A 118 -23.73 13.40 -40.73
CA LEU A 118 -24.32 13.41 -39.41
C LEU A 118 -23.55 12.51 -38.47
N TYR A 119 -23.03 13.15 -37.43
CA TYR A 119 -22.41 12.49 -36.31
C TYR A 119 -23.36 12.55 -35.13
N TYR A 120 -23.61 11.43 -34.46
CA TYR A 120 -24.46 11.41 -33.27
C TYR A 120 -23.75 10.71 -32.12
N GLN A 121 -23.96 11.22 -30.92
CA GLN A 121 -23.46 10.62 -29.69
C GLN A 121 -24.65 10.05 -28.91
N LEU A 122 -24.65 8.72 -28.74
CA LEU A 122 -25.54 8.09 -27.78
C LEU A 122 -25.12 8.53 -26.37
N PRO A 123 -26.07 8.87 -25.47
CA PRO A 123 -25.73 9.30 -24.12
C PRO A 123 -24.87 8.23 -23.44
N ALA A 124 -23.64 8.61 -23.07
CA ALA A 124 -22.60 7.72 -22.52
C ALA A 124 -23.06 6.92 -21.29
N ASN A 125 -24.09 7.41 -20.62
CA ASN A 125 -24.62 6.83 -19.37
C ASN A 125 -25.24 5.43 -19.53
N TRP A 126 -25.52 4.98 -20.76
CA TRP A 126 -26.17 3.68 -20.98
C TRP A 126 -25.20 2.51 -21.17
N LEU A 127 -23.98 2.72 -21.67
CA LEU A 127 -23.07 1.59 -21.93
C LEU A 127 -22.23 1.23 -20.69
N ASP A 128 -21.75 2.22 -19.93
CA ASP A 128 -20.80 1.97 -18.85
C ASP A 128 -21.46 1.49 -17.55
N LEU A 129 -22.67 1.97 -17.23
CA LEU A 129 -23.33 1.61 -15.96
C LEU A 129 -23.89 0.17 -15.97
N HIS A 130 -24.28 -0.35 -17.14
CA HIS A 130 -24.88 -1.69 -17.27
C HIS A 130 -23.86 -2.83 -17.39
N LEU A 131 -22.60 -2.53 -17.74
CA LEU A 131 -21.49 -3.48 -17.68
C LEU A 131 -20.91 -3.59 -16.26
N LEU A 132 -20.88 -2.49 -15.51
CA LEU A 132 -20.45 -2.45 -14.12
C LEU A 132 -21.43 -3.14 -13.17
N PHE A 133 -22.74 -3.02 -13.40
CA PHE A 133 -23.77 -3.61 -12.53
C PHE A 133 -23.64 -5.14 -12.33
N PRO A 134 -23.53 -5.99 -13.38
CA PRO A 134 -23.37 -7.44 -13.18
C PRO A 134 -22.05 -7.81 -12.54
N LEU A 135 -20.99 -7.00 -12.72
CA LEU A 135 -19.71 -7.20 -12.07
C LEU A 135 -19.80 -6.91 -10.56
N PHE A 136 -20.38 -5.77 -10.17
CA PHE A 136 -20.64 -5.44 -8.77
C PHE A 136 -21.60 -6.42 -8.11
N PHE A 137 -22.67 -6.81 -8.81
CA PHE A 137 -23.64 -7.78 -8.31
C PHE A 137 -23.02 -9.16 -8.10
N GLY A 138 -22.19 -9.62 -9.05
CA GLY A 138 -21.44 -10.87 -8.92
C GLY A 138 -20.49 -10.85 -7.72
N LEU A 139 -19.74 -9.75 -7.54
CA LEU A 139 -18.82 -9.56 -6.41
C LEU A 139 -19.55 -9.59 -5.06
N LEU A 140 -20.70 -8.93 -4.98
CA LEU A 140 -21.54 -8.90 -3.78
C LEU A 140 -22.13 -10.27 -3.46
N LEU A 141 -22.59 -11.01 -4.48
CA LEU A 141 -23.10 -12.37 -4.32
C LEU A 141 -21.99 -13.35 -3.86
N GLY A 142 -20.79 -13.20 -4.41
CA GLY A 142 -19.61 -13.95 -3.99
C GLY A 142 -19.26 -13.66 -2.52
N LEU A 143 -19.27 -12.40 -2.11
CA LEU A 143 -18.99 -12.01 -0.73
C LEU A 143 -20.02 -12.59 0.24
N VAL A 144 -21.31 -12.57 -0.11
CA VAL A 144 -22.38 -13.20 0.68
C VAL A 144 -22.18 -14.72 0.78
N ALA A 145 -21.80 -15.39 -0.31
CA ALA A 145 -21.53 -16.83 -0.30
C ALA A 145 -20.30 -17.19 0.57
N ALA A 146 -19.23 -16.40 0.51
CA ALA A 146 -18.07 -16.58 1.37
C ALA A 146 -18.38 -16.33 2.84
N LEU A 147 -19.19 -15.30 3.13
CA LEU A 147 -19.64 -14.99 4.49
C LEU A 147 -20.53 -16.12 5.05
N TRP A 148 -21.39 -16.70 4.21
CA TRP A 148 -22.23 -17.84 4.58
C TRP A 148 -21.39 -19.09 4.88
N ASP A 149 -20.38 -19.40 4.06
CA ASP A 149 -19.46 -20.51 4.28
C ASP A 149 -18.63 -20.33 5.56
N PHE A 150 -18.15 -19.11 5.81
CA PHE A 150 -17.46 -18.74 7.04
C PHE A 150 -18.34 -18.85 8.28
N LEU A 151 -19.59 -18.39 8.20
CA LEU A 151 -20.57 -18.53 9.29
C LEU A 151 -20.90 -20.00 9.56
N GLN A 152 -20.98 -20.85 8.53
CA GLN A 152 -21.14 -22.29 8.73
C GLN A 152 -19.93 -22.93 9.41
N GLN A 153 -18.71 -22.48 9.10
CA GLN A 153 -17.49 -22.95 9.78
C GLN A 153 -17.44 -22.54 11.26
N ILE A 154 -17.76 -21.29 11.58
CA ILE A 154 -17.81 -20.83 12.98
C ILE A 154 -18.87 -21.61 13.78
N HIS A 155 -20.03 -21.89 13.19
CA HIS A 155 -21.08 -22.65 13.88
C HIS A 155 -20.71 -24.12 14.16
N LEU A 156 -19.72 -24.65 13.44
CA LEU A 156 -19.17 -26.01 13.64
C LEU A 156 -17.97 -26.03 14.61
N GLU A 157 -17.16 -24.96 14.64
CA GLU A 157 -16.05 -24.80 15.61
C GLU A 157 -16.58 -24.46 17.01
N ASP A 158 -17.62 -23.61 17.14
CA ASP A 158 -18.20 -23.28 18.45
C ASP A 158 -18.84 -24.49 19.15
N GLN A 159 -19.28 -25.53 18.41
CA GLN A 159 -19.81 -26.76 19.03
C GLN A 159 -18.71 -27.78 19.43
N THR A 160 -17.50 -27.63 18.92
CA THR A 160 -16.38 -28.53 19.27
C THR A 160 -15.48 -27.95 20.37
N ASP A 161 -15.35 -26.62 20.45
CA ASP A 161 -14.58 -25.97 21.53
C ASP A 161 -15.39 -25.72 22.82
N THR A 162 -16.71 -25.59 22.74
CA THR A 162 -17.56 -25.52 23.94
C THR A 162 -17.70 -26.85 24.67
N LEU A 163 -17.44 -27.99 24.02
CA LEU A 163 -17.48 -29.32 24.65
C LEU A 163 -16.16 -29.74 25.30
N ILE A 164 -15.05 -29.02 25.04
CA ILE A 164 -13.73 -29.33 25.59
C ILE A 164 -13.29 -28.31 26.67
N LEU A 165 -13.77 -27.06 26.62
CA LEU A 165 -13.41 -26.02 27.61
C LEU A 165 -14.30 -25.97 28.86
N LEU A 166 -15.39 -26.75 28.94
CA LEU A 166 -16.29 -26.78 30.10
C LEU A 166 -15.90 -27.79 31.19
N SER A 167 -14.74 -28.45 31.10
CA SER A 167 -14.34 -29.50 32.06
C SER A 167 -13.22 -29.12 33.04
N GLN A 168 -12.58 -27.95 32.93
CA GLN A 168 -11.46 -27.59 33.83
C GLN A 168 -11.39 -26.09 34.18
N ARG A 169 -12.34 -25.60 34.97
CA ARG A 169 -12.06 -24.48 35.90
C ARG A 169 -13.11 -24.43 37.01
N PRO A 170 -12.76 -24.67 38.29
CA PRO A 170 -13.58 -24.19 39.38
C PRO A 170 -13.30 -22.69 39.50
N ASP A 171 -14.16 -21.86 38.91
CA ASP A 171 -14.21 -20.45 39.25
C ASP A 171 -14.68 -20.33 40.71
N LEU A 172 -13.71 -20.23 41.62
CA LEU A 172 -13.98 -19.68 42.95
C LEU A 172 -14.08 -18.15 42.81
N PRO A 173 -15.19 -17.53 43.22
CA PRO A 173 -15.37 -16.09 43.14
C PRO A 173 -14.39 -15.39 44.09
N LYS A 174 -13.48 -14.58 43.53
CA LYS A 174 -12.43 -13.82 44.24
C LYS A 174 -12.97 -12.83 45.29
N ASP A 175 -14.26 -12.54 45.26
CA ASP A 175 -14.88 -11.62 46.22
C ASP A 175 -15.24 -12.31 47.56
N GLN A 176 -15.22 -13.65 47.63
CA GLN A 176 -15.58 -14.36 48.88
C GLN A 176 -14.43 -14.47 49.89
N GLU A 177 -13.17 -14.51 49.47
CA GLU A 177 -12.04 -14.61 50.41
C GLU A 177 -11.82 -13.32 51.22
N GLY A 178 -12.04 -12.16 50.59
CA GLY A 178 -11.96 -10.86 51.27
C GLY A 178 -13.06 -10.70 52.33
N HIS A 179 -14.30 -11.06 52.00
CA HIS A 179 -15.42 -11.01 52.93
C HIS A 179 -15.32 -12.08 54.04
N ALA A 180 -14.76 -13.25 53.75
CA ALA A 180 -14.52 -14.27 54.76
C ALA A 180 -13.43 -13.85 55.77
N LEU A 181 -12.38 -13.17 55.30
CA LEU A 181 -11.33 -12.60 56.15
C LEU A 181 -11.85 -11.44 57.02
N GLU A 182 -12.67 -10.55 56.46
CA GLU A 182 -13.31 -9.47 57.22
C GLU A 182 -14.29 -10.00 58.26
N ALA A 183 -15.11 -11.01 57.91
CA ALA A 183 -16.02 -11.67 58.84
C ALA A 183 -15.26 -12.41 59.96
N ALA A 184 -14.14 -13.07 59.64
CA ALA A 184 -13.27 -13.70 60.63
C ALA A 184 -12.68 -12.64 61.59
N HIS A 185 -12.23 -11.50 61.07
CA HIS A 185 -11.70 -10.39 61.87
C HIS A 185 -12.73 -9.80 62.82
N ALA A 186 -13.97 -9.62 62.35
CA ALA A 186 -15.09 -9.16 63.18
C ALA A 186 -15.42 -10.17 64.29
N SER A 187 -15.47 -11.46 63.97
CA SER A 187 -15.75 -12.51 64.97
C SER A 187 -14.66 -12.65 66.05
N ALA A 188 -13.39 -12.44 65.68
CA ALA A 188 -12.28 -12.46 66.61
C ALA A 188 -12.33 -11.28 67.58
N HIS A 189 -12.76 -10.10 67.10
CA HIS A 189 -12.92 -8.90 67.91
C HIS A 189 -14.05 -9.05 68.95
N GLU A 190 -15.20 -9.64 68.57
CA GLU A 190 -16.29 -9.94 69.50
C GLU A 190 -15.88 -10.96 70.59
N ALA A 191 -15.10 -11.98 70.22
CA ALA A 191 -14.58 -12.97 71.17
C ALA A 191 -13.60 -12.34 72.19
N GLU A 192 -12.83 -11.35 71.76
CA GLU A 192 -11.89 -10.60 72.60
C GLU A 192 -12.61 -9.75 73.64
N GLU A 193 -13.62 -8.97 73.22
CA GLU A 193 -14.45 -8.18 74.13
C GLU A 193 -15.14 -9.06 75.18
N HIS A 194 -15.65 -10.22 74.75
CA HIS A 194 -16.29 -11.17 75.66
C HIS A 194 -15.29 -11.79 76.66
N LEU A 195 -14.04 -12.06 76.23
CA LEU A 195 -12.98 -12.54 77.13
C LEU A 195 -12.51 -11.47 78.12
N GLN A 196 -12.38 -10.22 77.67
CA GLN A 196 -12.02 -9.09 78.54
C GLN A 196 -13.08 -8.84 79.60
N ALA A 197 -14.36 -8.80 79.22
CA ALA A 197 -15.47 -8.70 80.16
C ALA A 197 -15.47 -9.88 81.17
N ARG A 198 -15.08 -11.07 80.73
CA ARG A 198 -14.97 -12.27 81.59
C ARG A 198 -13.77 -12.21 82.54
N ILE A 199 -12.65 -11.65 82.11
CA ILE A 199 -11.48 -11.39 82.96
C ILE A 199 -11.83 -10.35 84.02
N GLU A 200 -12.46 -9.24 83.63
CA GLU A 200 -12.87 -8.18 84.57
C GLU A 200 -13.85 -8.70 85.63
N THR A 201 -14.84 -9.50 85.23
CA THR A 201 -15.78 -10.11 86.17
C THR A 201 -15.11 -11.14 87.08
N LEU A 202 -14.18 -11.95 86.58
CA LEU A 202 -13.40 -12.87 87.41
C LEU A 202 -12.49 -12.11 88.40
N GLU A 203 -11.87 -11.00 88.00
CA GLU A 203 -11.06 -10.16 88.88
C GLU A 203 -11.88 -9.49 89.98
N GLN A 204 -13.08 -8.98 89.66
CA GLN A 204 -14.00 -8.42 90.65
C GLN A 204 -14.47 -9.49 91.64
N GLN A 205 -14.78 -10.71 91.16
CA GLN A 205 -15.14 -11.84 92.02
C GLN A 205 -13.97 -12.30 92.90
N ASN A 206 -12.75 -12.31 92.37
CA ASN A 206 -11.56 -12.64 93.15
C ASN A 206 -11.31 -11.61 94.26
N LYS A 207 -11.47 -10.31 93.96
CA LYS A 207 -11.37 -9.23 94.96
C LYS A 207 -12.42 -9.39 96.07
N SER A 208 -13.66 -9.75 95.75
CA SER A 208 -14.70 -9.95 96.76
C SER A 208 -14.49 -11.21 97.61
N LEU A 209 -13.99 -12.30 97.01
CA LEU A 209 -13.59 -13.52 97.73
C LEU A 209 -12.38 -13.30 98.64
N GLN A 210 -11.36 -12.56 98.17
CA GLN A 210 -10.23 -12.15 99.01
C GLN A 210 -10.69 -11.30 100.19
N ALA A 211 -11.60 -10.36 99.98
CA ALA A 211 -12.19 -9.55 101.07
C ALA A 211 -13.01 -10.42 102.05
N ALA A 212 -13.75 -11.41 101.57
CA ALA A 212 -14.50 -12.36 102.39
C ALA A 212 -13.57 -13.28 103.20
N LEU A 213 -12.49 -13.77 102.59
CA LEU A 213 -11.45 -14.55 103.25
C LEU A 213 -10.75 -13.72 104.34
N HIS A 214 -10.45 -12.46 104.06
CA HIS A 214 -9.82 -11.55 105.02
C HIS A 214 -10.74 -11.25 106.21
N LYS A 215 -12.05 -11.07 105.96
CA LYS A 215 -13.07 -10.94 107.02
C LYS A 215 -13.21 -12.22 107.86
N ALA A 216 -13.23 -13.39 107.21
CA ALA A 216 -13.29 -14.68 107.90
C ALA A 216 -12.05 -14.93 108.77
N LYS A 217 -10.85 -14.56 108.31
CA LYS A 217 -9.59 -14.64 109.07
C LYS A 217 -9.54 -13.61 110.22
N GLN A 218 -10.17 -12.44 110.08
CA GLN A 218 -10.20 -11.40 111.12
C GLN A 218 -11.19 -11.68 112.27
N TRP A 219 -12.29 -12.40 112.01
CA TRP A 219 -13.30 -12.74 113.04
C TRP A 219 -12.94 -13.98 113.88
N ALA A 220 -11.77 -14.57 113.66
CA ALA A 220 -11.31 -15.78 114.33
C ALA A 220 -11.11 -15.70 115.87
N PRO A 221 -10.84 -14.55 116.53
CA PRO A 221 -10.61 -14.58 117.97
C PRO A 221 -11.82 -14.27 118.88
N GLU A 222 -13.01 -13.87 118.38
CA GLU A 222 -14.04 -13.28 119.26
C GLU A 222 -15.51 -13.77 119.10
N ALA A 223 -15.76 -14.99 118.61
CA ALA A 223 -17.12 -15.56 118.60
C ALA A 223 -17.30 -16.68 119.65
N PRO A 224 -18.26 -16.59 120.59
CA PRO A 224 -18.57 -17.67 121.52
C PRO A 224 -19.46 -18.73 120.84
N ALA A 225 -19.03 -20.00 120.93
CA ALA A 225 -19.78 -21.23 120.64
C ALA A 225 -20.16 -21.52 119.16
N ALA A 226 -19.17 -21.56 118.25
CA ALA A 226 -19.28 -22.29 116.98
C ALA A 226 -18.12 -23.29 116.85
N ASP A 227 -18.41 -24.49 116.33
CA ASP A 227 -17.47 -25.61 116.17
C ASP A 227 -16.27 -25.21 115.28
N PRO A 228 -15.02 -25.19 115.79
CA PRO A 228 -13.84 -24.73 115.04
C PRO A 228 -13.59 -25.53 113.76
N ARG A 229 -14.05 -26.79 113.69
CA ARG A 229 -13.95 -27.62 112.48
C ARG A 229 -14.83 -27.11 111.32
N ALA A 230 -15.94 -26.44 111.64
CA ALA A 230 -16.84 -25.89 110.62
C ALA A 230 -16.25 -24.63 109.96
N GLN A 231 -15.61 -23.76 110.75
CA GLN A 231 -14.92 -22.57 110.23
C GLN A 231 -13.70 -22.91 109.37
N ASP A 232 -12.87 -23.85 109.80
CA ASP A 232 -11.72 -24.31 109.01
C ASP A 232 -12.16 -24.93 107.68
N SER A 233 -13.27 -25.69 107.67
CA SER A 233 -13.83 -26.24 106.43
C SER A 233 -14.33 -25.16 105.45
N GLN A 234 -14.75 -24.01 105.97
CA GLN A 234 -15.28 -22.89 105.20
C GLN A 234 -14.15 -22.02 104.65
N ILE A 235 -13.07 -21.83 105.42
CA ILE A 235 -11.81 -21.22 104.97
C ILE A 235 -11.18 -22.09 103.88
N HIS A 236 -11.11 -23.41 104.05
CA HIS A 236 -10.57 -24.31 103.02
C HIS A 236 -11.39 -24.29 101.73
N LYS A 237 -12.73 -24.24 101.81
CA LYS A 237 -13.59 -24.07 100.62
C LYS A 237 -13.35 -22.74 99.91
N LEU A 238 -13.15 -21.65 100.65
CA LEU A 238 -12.85 -20.34 100.07
C LEU A 238 -11.46 -20.32 99.42
N GLU A 239 -10.45 -20.93 100.04
CA GLU A 239 -9.10 -21.05 99.47
C GLU A 239 -9.09 -21.94 98.21
N GLN A 240 -9.86 -23.03 98.20
CA GLN A 240 -10.03 -23.87 97.02
C GLN A 240 -10.73 -23.12 95.88
N GLN A 241 -11.80 -22.37 96.17
CA GLN A 241 -12.49 -21.54 95.17
C GLN A 241 -11.60 -20.41 94.62
N LEU A 242 -10.72 -19.83 95.45
CA LEU A 242 -9.74 -18.84 95.02
C LEU A 242 -8.69 -19.48 94.08
N GLY A 243 -8.17 -20.65 94.43
CA GLY A 243 -7.22 -21.39 93.59
C GLY A 243 -7.80 -21.81 92.23
N GLU A 244 -9.05 -22.28 92.20
CA GLU A 244 -9.76 -22.62 90.96
C GLU A 244 -10.01 -21.38 90.07
N ARG A 245 -10.31 -20.23 90.69
CA ARG A 245 -10.53 -18.95 90.00
C ARG A 245 -9.23 -18.33 89.47
N ASP A 246 -8.14 -18.41 90.22
CA ASP A 246 -6.82 -17.97 89.78
C ASP A 246 -6.33 -18.82 88.60
N ALA A 247 -6.54 -20.14 88.64
CA ALA A 247 -6.28 -21.01 87.50
C ALA A 247 -7.12 -20.61 86.27
N ALA A 248 -8.41 -20.34 86.44
CA ALA A 248 -9.28 -19.86 85.35
C ALA A 248 -8.83 -18.49 84.78
N LEU A 249 -8.34 -17.58 85.62
CA LEU A 249 -7.79 -16.28 85.21
C LEU A 249 -6.50 -16.44 84.40
N THR A 250 -5.61 -17.34 84.78
CA THR A 250 -4.39 -17.62 84.00
C THR A 250 -4.70 -18.22 82.63
N LEU A 251 -5.70 -19.11 82.54
CA LEU A 251 -6.17 -19.68 81.28
C LEU A 251 -6.82 -18.61 80.38
N ALA A 252 -7.63 -17.72 80.95
CA ALA A 252 -8.23 -16.62 80.20
C ALA A 252 -7.17 -15.65 79.62
N ARG A 253 -6.15 -15.28 80.43
CA ARG A 253 -5.03 -14.45 79.96
C ARG A 253 -4.17 -15.15 78.90
N GLN A 254 -4.01 -16.46 78.98
CA GLN A 254 -3.32 -17.22 77.92
C GLN A 254 -4.14 -17.27 76.62
N ALA A 255 -5.46 -17.39 76.70
CA ALA A 255 -6.35 -17.35 75.54
C ALA A 255 -6.33 -15.96 74.87
N GLU A 256 -6.36 -14.88 75.64
CA GLU A 256 -6.26 -13.51 75.14
C GLU A 256 -4.93 -13.25 74.41
N LYS A 257 -3.80 -13.76 74.95
CA LYS A 257 -2.50 -13.68 74.26
C LYS A 257 -2.51 -14.41 72.92
N ARG A 258 -3.07 -15.62 72.85
CA ARG A 258 -3.16 -16.40 71.61
C ARG A 258 -4.02 -15.71 70.55
N LEU A 259 -5.14 -15.10 70.96
CA LEU A 259 -5.99 -14.32 70.05
C LEU A 259 -5.28 -13.08 69.51
N ASN A 260 -4.55 -12.37 70.36
CA ASN A 260 -3.74 -11.22 69.95
C ASN A 260 -2.64 -11.61 68.96
N GLU A 261 -1.95 -12.73 69.18
CA GLU A 261 -0.95 -13.27 68.25
C GLU A 261 -1.58 -13.63 66.89
N GLN A 262 -2.73 -14.31 66.88
CA GLN A 262 -3.47 -14.65 65.66
C GLN A 262 -3.94 -13.40 64.89
N ARG A 263 -4.39 -12.37 65.60
CA ARG A 263 -4.79 -11.09 65.01
C ARG A 263 -3.60 -10.39 64.36
N ALA A 264 -2.46 -10.30 65.05
CA ALA A 264 -1.26 -9.71 64.50
C ALA A 264 -0.79 -10.45 63.22
N GLU A 265 -0.92 -11.78 63.19
CA GLU A 265 -0.62 -12.58 62.01
C GLU A 265 -1.60 -12.31 60.84
N LEU A 266 -2.91 -12.24 61.12
CA LEU A 266 -3.92 -11.92 60.11
C LEU A 266 -3.78 -10.50 59.55
N GLU A 267 -3.50 -9.52 60.41
CA GLU A 267 -3.24 -8.13 60.00
C GLU A 267 -1.99 -8.04 59.11
N ALA A 268 -0.91 -8.75 59.46
CA ALA A 268 0.29 -8.83 58.63
C ALA A 268 0.01 -9.49 57.27
N ARG A 269 -0.78 -10.57 57.22
CA ARG A 269 -1.20 -11.20 55.96
C ARG A 269 -2.06 -10.27 55.11
N LEU A 270 -3.01 -9.55 55.73
CA LEU A 270 -3.84 -8.55 55.05
C LEU A 270 -3.02 -7.40 54.45
N GLN A 271 -2.01 -6.91 55.18
CA GLN A 271 -1.08 -5.91 54.64
C GLN A 271 -0.28 -6.46 53.46
N GLY A 272 0.21 -7.70 53.55
CA GLY A 272 0.89 -8.39 52.45
C GLY A 272 0.02 -8.53 51.20
N PHE A 273 -1.26 -8.92 51.36
CA PHE A 273 -2.20 -8.99 50.24
C PHE A 273 -2.49 -7.62 49.63
N LYS A 274 -2.65 -6.56 50.44
CA LYS A 274 -2.84 -5.19 49.94
C LYS A 274 -1.64 -4.70 49.12
N GLN A 275 -0.41 -5.01 49.56
CA GLN A 275 0.80 -4.68 48.81
C GLN A 275 0.85 -5.43 47.47
N GLN A 276 0.62 -6.74 47.46
CA GLN A 276 0.59 -7.53 46.24
C GLN A 276 -0.49 -7.05 45.26
N LEU A 277 -1.66 -6.65 45.77
CA LEU A 277 -2.75 -6.13 44.96
C LEU A 277 -2.37 -4.78 44.33
N GLY A 278 -1.72 -3.90 45.08
CA GLY A 278 -1.16 -2.64 44.56
C GLY A 278 -0.08 -2.85 43.50
N GLU A 279 0.83 -3.80 43.70
CA GLU A 279 1.85 -4.17 42.71
C GLU A 279 1.19 -4.68 41.41
N ARG A 280 0.23 -5.60 41.52
CA ARG A 280 -0.49 -6.13 40.35
C ARG A 280 -1.32 -5.07 39.63
N GLU A 281 -1.93 -4.13 40.35
CA GLU A 281 -2.61 -3.00 39.72
C GLU A 281 -1.63 -2.12 38.94
N SER A 282 -0.44 -1.86 39.48
CA SER A 282 0.60 -1.08 38.79
C SER A 282 1.12 -1.80 37.54
N GLU A 283 1.34 -3.12 37.60
CA GLU A 283 1.71 -3.95 36.45
C GLU A 283 0.61 -3.94 35.39
N ASN A 284 -0.65 -4.05 35.79
CA ASN A 284 -1.79 -4.05 34.87
C ASN A 284 -1.93 -2.68 34.17
N ARG A 285 -1.71 -1.57 34.89
CA ARG A 285 -1.64 -0.24 34.26
C ARG A 285 -0.49 -0.13 33.26
N ALA A 286 0.69 -0.67 33.58
CA ALA A 286 1.82 -0.68 32.67
C ALA A 286 1.57 -1.53 31.41
N LEU A 287 0.89 -2.67 31.55
CA LEU A 287 0.48 -3.50 30.42
C LEU A 287 -0.54 -2.80 29.52
N LYS A 288 -1.56 -2.17 30.10
CA LYS A 288 -2.54 -1.38 29.33
C LYS A 288 -1.86 -0.24 28.56
N GLN A 289 -0.90 0.44 29.18
CA GLN A 289 -0.14 1.48 28.50
C GLN A 289 0.63 0.92 27.29
N LYS A 290 1.31 -0.23 27.45
CA LYS A 290 1.99 -0.91 26.35
C LYS A 290 1.04 -1.34 25.23
N GLU A 291 -0.14 -1.84 25.58
CA GLU A 291 -1.18 -2.21 24.61
C GLU A 291 -1.61 -0.99 23.78
N THR A 292 -1.87 0.15 24.44
CA THR A 292 -2.22 1.40 23.73
C THR A 292 -1.08 1.92 22.84
N ASP A 293 0.17 1.78 23.27
CA ASP A 293 1.33 2.18 22.48
C ASP A 293 1.48 1.29 21.23
N GLN A 294 1.25 -0.02 21.36
CA GLN A 294 1.26 -0.96 20.24
C GLN A 294 0.10 -0.72 19.26
N GLU A 295 -1.10 -0.40 19.75
CA GLU A 295 -2.23 0.00 18.88
C GLU A 295 -1.91 1.29 18.10
N ALA A 296 -1.26 2.27 18.74
CA ALA A 296 -0.79 3.47 18.06
C ALA A 296 0.29 3.18 17.01
N GLU A 297 1.17 2.21 17.24
CA GLU A 297 2.15 1.76 16.26
C GLU A 297 1.51 1.04 15.08
N LEU A 298 0.56 0.13 15.34
CA LEU A 298 -0.19 -0.59 14.30
C LEU A 298 -0.98 0.36 13.39
N THR A 299 -1.61 1.38 13.96
CA THR A 299 -2.32 2.40 13.16
C THR A 299 -1.37 3.22 12.30
N ARG A 300 -0.17 3.57 12.80
CA ARG A 300 0.87 4.24 11.99
C ARG A 300 1.38 3.35 10.85
N LEU A 301 1.63 2.07 11.12
CA LEU A 301 2.04 1.11 10.09
C LEU A 301 0.96 0.96 9.01
N HIS A 302 -0.31 0.88 9.41
CA HIS A 302 -1.43 0.80 8.47
C HIS A 302 -1.52 2.03 7.58
N GLN A 303 -1.36 3.24 8.15
CA GLN A 303 -1.32 4.48 7.36
C GLN A 303 -0.14 4.52 6.38
N THR A 304 1.02 4.02 6.80
CA THR A 304 2.22 3.94 5.96
C THR A 304 2.00 2.98 4.79
N LEU A 305 1.41 1.81 5.04
CA LEU A 305 1.08 0.83 4.02
C LEU A 305 0.07 1.37 3.00
N GLN A 306 -0.97 2.10 3.45
CA GLN A 306 -1.91 2.76 2.55
C GLN A 306 -1.24 3.82 1.66
N ARG A 307 -0.28 4.58 2.18
CA ARG A 307 0.49 5.56 1.38
C ARG A 307 1.33 4.86 0.33
N GLN A 308 2.06 3.81 0.72
CA GLN A 308 2.86 3.02 -0.21
C GLN A 308 2.01 2.38 -1.32
N GLN A 309 0.79 1.92 -1.02
CA GLN A 309 -0.13 1.41 -2.03
C GLN A 309 -0.54 2.47 -3.05
N ARG A 310 -0.88 3.68 -2.60
CA ARG A 310 -1.21 4.80 -3.51
C ARG A 310 -0.03 5.23 -4.37
N ASP A 311 1.16 5.25 -3.78
CA ASP A 311 2.41 5.56 -4.51
C ASP A 311 2.67 4.49 -5.59
N LEU A 312 2.44 3.20 -5.29
CA LEU A 312 2.56 2.10 -6.25
C LEU A 312 1.51 2.18 -7.37
N GLU A 313 0.26 2.53 -7.06
CA GLU A 313 -0.78 2.73 -8.07
C GLU A 313 -0.43 3.89 -9.02
N THR A 314 0.09 4.98 -8.46
CA THR A 314 0.54 6.14 -9.25
C THR A 314 1.77 5.81 -10.11
N ALA A 315 2.69 5.01 -9.59
CA ALA A 315 3.84 4.54 -10.37
C ALA A 315 3.41 3.62 -11.53
N ARG A 316 2.44 2.73 -11.29
CA ARG A 316 1.88 1.86 -12.33
C ARG A 316 1.19 2.64 -13.44
N SER A 317 0.32 3.59 -13.10
CA SER A 317 -0.34 4.42 -14.11
C SER A 317 0.67 5.18 -14.97
N ARG A 318 1.78 5.62 -14.37
CA ARG A 318 2.86 6.30 -15.09
C ARG A 318 3.66 5.35 -16.00
N ILE A 319 3.84 4.09 -15.62
CA ILE A 319 4.43 3.07 -16.50
C ILE A 319 3.52 2.84 -17.70
N ASP A 320 2.22 2.68 -17.49
CA ASP A 320 1.25 2.47 -18.58
C ASP A 320 1.24 3.65 -19.56
N GLU A 321 1.33 4.89 -19.07
CA GLU A 321 1.46 6.09 -19.90
C GLU A 321 2.76 6.10 -20.73
N LEU A 322 3.89 5.71 -20.14
CA LEU A 322 5.18 5.64 -20.82
C LEU A 322 5.20 4.52 -21.87
N GLU A 323 4.58 3.38 -21.60
CA GLU A 323 4.43 2.29 -22.57
C GLU A 323 3.57 2.72 -23.77
N ALA A 324 2.47 3.45 -23.52
CA ALA A 324 1.66 4.02 -24.59
C ALA A 324 2.46 5.03 -25.45
N GLN A 325 3.26 5.90 -24.81
CA GLN A 325 4.14 6.83 -25.52
C GLN A 325 5.22 6.09 -26.33
N ALA A 326 5.81 5.03 -25.80
CA ALA A 326 6.79 4.22 -26.52
C ALA A 326 6.17 3.53 -27.74
N ALA A 327 4.94 3.05 -27.64
CA ALA A 327 4.20 2.47 -28.77
C ALA A 327 3.96 3.51 -29.88
N GLN A 328 3.55 4.73 -29.51
CA GLN A 328 3.38 5.84 -30.46
C GLN A 328 4.69 6.22 -31.14
N LEU A 329 5.80 6.29 -30.38
CA LEU A 329 7.11 6.60 -30.93
C LEU A 329 7.59 5.52 -31.89
N HIS A 330 7.33 4.24 -31.59
CA HIS A 330 7.61 3.14 -32.51
C HIS A 330 6.78 3.22 -33.80
N GLU A 331 5.53 3.65 -33.73
CA GLU A 331 4.69 3.85 -34.91
C GLU A 331 5.21 5.00 -35.78
N ALA A 332 5.51 6.16 -35.17
CA ALA A 332 6.10 7.30 -35.86
C ALA A 332 7.45 6.92 -36.52
N TRP A 333 8.28 6.11 -35.85
CA TRP A 333 9.53 5.64 -36.42
C TRP A 333 9.34 4.76 -37.66
N ARG A 334 8.30 3.90 -37.66
CA ARG A 334 7.94 3.11 -38.85
C ARG A 334 7.49 4.01 -40.01
N GLU A 335 6.69 5.04 -39.71
CA GLU A 335 6.24 6.01 -40.72
C GLU A 335 7.42 6.77 -41.33
N ILE A 336 8.37 7.25 -40.50
CA ILE A 336 9.60 7.89 -40.98
C ILE A 336 10.41 6.93 -41.86
N ALA A 337 10.51 5.65 -41.50
CA ALA A 337 11.21 4.65 -42.32
C ALA A 337 10.52 4.47 -43.68
N GLN A 338 9.18 4.41 -43.71
CA GLN A 338 8.40 4.34 -44.95
C GLN A 338 8.62 5.60 -45.82
N LEU A 339 8.56 6.79 -45.23
CA LEU A 339 8.81 8.04 -45.95
C LEU A 339 10.22 8.09 -46.55
N ARG A 340 11.24 7.61 -45.83
CA ARG A 340 12.62 7.50 -46.35
C ARG A 340 12.70 6.55 -47.55
N THR A 341 12.01 5.41 -47.50
CA THR A 341 11.96 4.50 -48.66
C THR A 341 11.26 5.13 -49.86
N ALA A 342 10.12 5.80 -49.65
CA ALA A 342 9.41 6.52 -50.70
C ALA A 342 10.25 7.65 -51.30
N GLN A 343 10.98 8.40 -50.48
CA GLN A 343 11.91 9.45 -50.94
C GLN A 343 13.03 8.86 -51.82
N ALA A 344 13.61 7.73 -51.43
CA ALA A 344 14.64 7.06 -52.22
C ALA A 344 14.11 6.60 -53.58
N GLU A 345 12.89 6.04 -53.62
CA GLU A 345 12.23 5.66 -54.87
C GLU A 345 11.96 6.87 -55.79
N LEU A 346 11.52 8.00 -55.22
CA LEU A 346 11.31 9.23 -55.98
C LEU A 346 12.60 9.77 -56.59
N LEU A 347 13.70 9.78 -55.83
CA LEU A 347 15.01 10.18 -56.34
C LEU A 347 15.48 9.28 -57.49
N GLN A 348 15.30 7.96 -57.38
CA GLN A 348 15.61 7.03 -58.47
C GLN A 348 14.77 7.33 -59.73
N ARG A 349 13.47 7.61 -59.57
CA ARG A 349 12.60 7.99 -60.69
C ARG A 349 13.05 9.31 -61.33
N GLU A 350 13.48 10.29 -60.53
CA GLU A 350 14.00 11.56 -61.02
C GLU A 350 15.29 11.37 -61.83
N GLU A 351 16.20 10.50 -61.39
CA GLU A 351 17.41 10.15 -62.14
C GLU A 351 17.10 9.48 -63.47
N ILE A 352 16.14 8.55 -63.49
CA ILE A 352 15.67 7.90 -64.73
C ILE A 352 15.10 8.96 -65.67
N TRP A 353 14.26 9.86 -65.16
CA TRP A 353 13.69 10.96 -65.95
C TRP A 353 14.74 11.92 -66.50
N LYS A 354 15.77 12.27 -65.71
CA LYS A 354 16.91 13.10 -66.17
C LYS A 354 17.66 12.44 -67.32
N LYS A 355 17.93 11.13 -67.23
CA LYS A 355 18.57 10.35 -68.31
C LYS A 355 17.70 10.32 -69.56
N GLU A 356 16.39 10.11 -69.40
CA GLU A 356 15.47 10.08 -70.53
C GLU A 356 15.34 11.45 -71.20
N LYS A 357 15.25 12.53 -70.41
CA LYS A 357 15.27 13.90 -70.92
C LYS A 357 16.54 14.19 -71.73
N GLN A 358 17.72 13.77 -71.26
CA GLN A 358 18.97 13.92 -71.99
C GLN A 358 18.96 13.15 -73.32
N ARG A 359 18.44 11.92 -73.34
CA ARG A 359 18.29 11.15 -74.59
C ARG A 359 17.37 11.85 -75.58
N VAL A 360 16.22 12.36 -75.14
CA VAL A 360 15.28 13.08 -76.00
C VAL A 360 15.91 14.35 -76.57
N LEU A 361 16.66 15.10 -75.76
CA LEU A 361 17.39 16.29 -76.24
C LEU A 361 18.46 15.94 -77.28
N ALA A 362 19.22 14.85 -77.08
CA ALA A 362 20.20 14.38 -78.05
C ALA A 362 19.53 13.98 -79.38
N LEU A 363 18.42 13.25 -79.32
CA LEU A 363 17.63 12.89 -80.51
C LEU A 363 17.06 14.12 -81.23
N MET A 364 16.58 15.12 -80.49
CA MET A 364 16.12 16.38 -81.07
C MET A 364 17.25 17.10 -81.82
N HIS A 365 18.44 17.16 -81.23
CA HIS A 365 19.59 17.81 -81.87
C HIS A 365 20.03 17.08 -83.14
N GLU A 366 20.06 15.74 -83.13
CA GLU A 366 20.33 14.94 -84.32
C GLU A 366 19.29 15.19 -85.44
N LYS A 367 18.01 15.33 -85.06
CA LYS A 367 16.94 15.68 -86.01
C LYS A 367 17.09 17.10 -86.56
N GLU A 368 17.49 18.06 -85.74
CA GLU A 368 17.79 19.44 -86.18
C GLU A 368 18.97 19.47 -87.16
N GLU A 369 20.06 18.75 -86.87
CA GLU A 369 21.20 18.63 -87.78
C GLU A 369 20.81 17.98 -89.11
N ALA A 370 20.02 16.89 -89.07
CA ALA A 370 19.52 16.24 -90.28
C ALA A 370 18.63 17.19 -91.10
N LEU A 371 17.84 18.04 -90.44
CA LEU A 371 16.98 19.04 -91.07
C LEU A 371 17.82 20.15 -91.71
N GLU A 372 18.85 20.65 -91.05
CA GLU A 372 19.79 21.63 -91.62
C GLU A 372 20.56 21.06 -92.82
N GLN A 373 21.05 19.82 -92.74
CA GLN A 373 21.63 19.15 -93.89
C GLN A 373 20.63 19.01 -95.05
N GLY A 374 19.34 18.73 -94.74
CA GLY A 374 18.26 18.72 -95.71
C GLY A 374 18.05 20.08 -96.37
N LYS A 375 18.06 21.17 -95.59
CA LYS A 375 17.95 22.56 -96.08
C LYS A 375 19.12 22.93 -96.98
N GLU A 376 20.35 22.58 -96.62
CA GLU A 376 21.53 22.86 -97.45
C GLU A 376 21.50 22.08 -98.76
N LYS A 377 21.12 20.79 -98.75
CA LYS A 377 20.87 20.02 -99.98
C LYS A 377 19.81 20.67 -100.85
N LEU A 378 18.74 21.19 -100.25
CA LEU A 378 17.67 21.88 -100.96
C LEU A 378 18.10 23.23 -101.53
N LYS A 379 18.92 24.01 -100.82
CA LYS A 379 19.57 25.22 -101.35
C LYS A 379 20.48 24.91 -102.54
N ALA A 380 21.32 23.88 -102.44
CA ALA A 380 22.18 23.44 -103.53
C ALA A 380 21.38 22.97 -104.76
N ALA A 381 20.28 22.24 -104.55
CA ALA A 381 19.36 21.86 -105.62
C ALA A 381 18.73 23.09 -106.30
N ARG A 382 18.29 24.09 -105.52
CA ARG A 382 17.77 25.37 -106.06
C ARG A 382 18.81 26.13 -106.86
N GLN A 383 20.06 26.17 -106.40
CA GLN A 383 21.17 26.79 -107.15
C GLN A 383 21.41 26.07 -108.47
N LYS A 384 21.45 24.74 -108.48
CA LYS A 384 21.57 23.96 -109.72
C LYS A 384 20.41 24.23 -110.69
N ILE A 385 19.18 24.29 -110.20
CA ILE A 385 18.01 24.66 -111.03
C ILE A 385 18.19 26.06 -111.61
N HIS A 386 18.69 27.02 -110.82
CA HIS A 386 18.97 28.37 -111.30
C HIS A 386 20.08 28.41 -112.36
N GLU A 387 21.18 27.69 -112.15
CA GLU A 387 22.27 27.56 -113.13
C GLU A 387 21.79 26.92 -114.44
N LEU A 388 20.99 25.84 -114.34
CA LEU A 388 20.36 25.21 -115.50
C LEU A 388 19.42 26.18 -116.21
N SER A 389 18.60 26.95 -115.47
CA SER A 389 17.71 27.96 -116.02
C SER A 389 18.48 29.08 -116.75
N VAL A 390 19.60 29.54 -116.20
CA VAL A 390 20.48 30.53 -116.86
C VAL A 390 21.16 29.93 -118.10
N ALA A 391 21.62 28.69 -118.05
CA ALA A 391 22.19 27.98 -119.20
C ALA A 391 21.16 27.81 -120.32
N TYR A 392 19.92 27.46 -119.97
CA TYR A 392 18.80 27.35 -120.90
C TYR A 392 18.45 28.69 -121.53
N LYS A 393 18.41 29.76 -120.73
CA LYS A 393 18.21 31.14 -121.21
C LYS A 393 19.31 31.58 -122.17
N LYS A 394 20.57 31.19 -121.91
CA LYS A 394 21.73 31.47 -122.76
C LYS A 394 21.71 30.66 -124.07
N GLN A 395 21.21 29.42 -124.04
CA GLN A 395 20.93 28.64 -125.27
C GLN A 395 19.81 29.28 -126.10
N LEU A 396 18.77 29.82 -125.45
CA LEU A 396 17.70 30.60 -126.09
C LEU A 396 18.21 31.91 -126.70
N GLU A 397 19.17 32.59 -126.08
CA GLU A 397 19.81 33.80 -126.63
C GLU A 397 20.76 33.48 -127.81
N MET A 398 21.31 32.27 -127.91
CA MET A 398 22.08 31.81 -129.08
C MET A 398 21.21 31.41 -130.28
N ALA A 399 19.89 31.30 -130.10
CA ALA A 399 18.93 31.01 -131.17
C ALA A 399 18.47 32.29 -131.91
N GLN A 400 19.39 33.20 -132.24
CA GLN A 400 19.13 34.41 -133.03
C GLN A 400 19.25 34.20 -134.57
N TYR A 401 18.80 33.05 -135.06
CA TYR A 401 18.45 32.87 -136.47
C TYR A 401 17.21 31.99 -136.56
N LEU A 402 16.03 32.61 -136.53
CA LEU A 402 14.77 31.98 -136.93
C LEU A 402 14.46 32.39 -138.38
N PRO A 403 14.41 31.44 -139.33
CA PRO A 403 13.36 31.34 -140.32
C PRO A 403 12.28 30.36 -139.86
N GLU A 404 11.09 30.56 -140.40
CA GLU A 404 9.85 29.79 -140.30
C GLU A 404 10.02 28.32 -139.87
N ASP A 405 9.77 28.05 -138.58
CA ASP A 405 8.76 27.08 -138.16
C ASP A 405 8.42 27.31 -136.68
N LEU A 406 7.26 27.94 -136.45
CA LEU A 406 6.66 28.19 -135.13
C LEU A 406 6.23 26.91 -134.39
N SER A 407 6.67 25.73 -134.87
CA SER A 407 6.47 24.43 -134.22
C SER A 407 7.35 24.31 -132.97
N ASP A 408 8.64 24.64 -133.08
CA ASP A 408 9.59 24.47 -131.97
C ASP A 408 9.31 25.47 -130.83
N ALA A 409 8.91 26.70 -131.15
CA ALA A 409 8.50 27.69 -130.15
C ALA A 409 7.19 27.28 -129.43
N ARG A 410 6.32 26.54 -130.12
CA ARG A 410 5.09 26.00 -129.54
C ARG A 410 5.38 24.82 -128.60
N ASP A 411 6.32 23.96 -128.97
CA ASP A 411 6.76 22.84 -128.11
C ASP A 411 7.54 23.34 -126.89
N VAL A 412 8.36 24.38 -127.03
CA VAL A 412 9.01 25.07 -125.90
C VAL A 412 7.98 25.78 -125.01
N MET A 413 6.96 26.44 -125.58
CA MET A 413 5.87 26.99 -124.77
C MET A 413 5.03 25.90 -124.09
N GLY A 414 4.81 24.74 -124.74
CA GLY A 414 4.14 23.59 -124.15
C GLY A 414 4.91 23.04 -122.94
N THR A 415 6.21 22.81 -123.09
CA THR A 415 7.08 22.37 -121.99
C THR A 415 7.18 23.39 -120.86
N LEU A 416 7.24 24.70 -121.16
CA LEU A 416 7.20 25.75 -120.13
C LEU A 416 5.86 25.84 -119.41
N ILE A 417 4.74 25.57 -120.10
CA ILE A 417 3.42 25.49 -119.47
C ILE A 417 3.35 24.26 -118.55
N GLU A 418 3.83 23.10 -118.99
CA GLU A 418 3.89 21.89 -118.16
C GLU A 418 4.80 22.07 -116.94
N GLU A 419 5.96 22.70 -117.10
CA GLU A 419 6.87 23.03 -116.00
C GLU A 419 6.24 24.05 -115.04
N LYS A 420 5.53 25.06 -115.56
CA LYS A 420 4.80 26.03 -114.74
C LYS A 420 3.70 25.33 -113.93
N ASP A 421 2.89 24.48 -114.56
CA ASP A 421 1.82 23.74 -113.88
C ASP A 421 2.38 22.79 -112.82
N ARG A 422 3.53 22.15 -113.11
CA ARG A 422 4.26 21.35 -112.12
C ARG A 422 4.75 22.18 -110.94
N ILE A 423 5.33 23.36 -111.18
CA ILE A 423 5.80 24.26 -110.12
C ILE A 423 4.61 24.82 -109.32
N GLU A 424 3.49 25.12 -109.96
CA GLU A 424 2.26 25.53 -109.28
C GLU A 424 1.75 24.39 -108.37
N HIS A 425 1.77 23.14 -108.84
CA HIS A 425 1.41 21.98 -108.04
C HIS A 425 2.36 21.77 -106.84
N GLU A 426 3.67 21.86 -107.06
CA GLU A 426 4.69 21.76 -106.00
C GLU A 426 4.53 22.90 -104.97
N ASN A 427 4.20 24.12 -105.41
CA ASN A 427 3.92 25.24 -104.49
C ASN A 427 2.66 25.01 -103.66
N VAL A 428 1.59 24.48 -104.26
CA VAL A 428 0.37 24.10 -103.51
C VAL A 428 0.70 23.03 -102.47
N GLN A 429 1.49 22.02 -102.83
CA GLN A 429 1.91 20.97 -101.91
C GLN A 429 2.76 21.53 -100.75
N LEU A 430 3.71 22.42 -101.02
CA LEU A 430 4.51 23.09 -99.99
C LEU A 430 3.67 23.98 -99.08
N GLN A 431 2.61 24.62 -99.60
CA GLN A 431 1.68 25.40 -98.77
C GLN A 431 0.87 24.50 -97.83
N ILE A 432 0.45 23.32 -98.29
CA ILE A 432 -0.22 22.32 -97.44
C ILE A 432 0.73 21.83 -96.35
N GLU A 433 1.96 21.44 -96.71
CA GLU A 433 2.96 21.01 -95.72
C GLU A 433 3.28 22.09 -94.70
N LEU A 434 3.37 23.35 -95.12
CA LEU A 434 3.60 24.49 -94.23
C LEU A 434 2.41 24.72 -93.28
N ALA A 435 1.17 24.56 -93.77
CA ALA A 435 -0.02 24.62 -92.94
C ALA A 435 -0.05 23.47 -91.89
N ASP A 436 0.29 22.25 -92.30
CA ASP A 436 0.37 21.10 -91.41
C ASP A 436 1.43 21.31 -90.32
N ARG A 437 2.63 21.76 -90.69
CA ARG A 437 3.72 22.08 -89.75
C ARG A 437 3.35 23.21 -88.79
N ASN A 438 2.63 24.22 -89.25
CA ASN A 438 2.13 25.29 -88.38
C ASN A 438 1.10 24.76 -87.37
N SER A 439 0.21 23.86 -87.80
CA SER A 439 -0.76 23.21 -86.92
C SER A 439 -0.09 22.32 -85.86
N GLU A 440 0.94 21.58 -86.26
CA GLU A 440 1.77 20.75 -85.38
C GLU A 440 2.52 21.62 -84.34
N THR A 441 3.14 22.72 -84.80
CA THR A 441 3.83 23.67 -83.92
C THR A 441 2.87 24.30 -82.91
N ALA A 442 1.66 24.68 -83.35
CA ALA A 442 0.64 25.22 -82.46
C ALA A 442 0.16 24.19 -81.41
N ARG A 443 0.00 22.92 -81.81
CA ARG A 443 -0.33 21.83 -80.90
C ARG A 443 0.78 21.60 -79.87
N LEU A 444 2.04 21.56 -80.28
CA LEU A 444 3.18 21.37 -79.38
C LEU A 444 3.33 22.53 -78.39
N ARG A 445 3.08 23.78 -78.82
CA ARG A 445 3.07 24.94 -77.91
C ARG A 445 2.03 24.80 -76.82
N LYS A 446 0.80 24.40 -77.17
CA LYS A 446 -0.27 24.15 -76.18
C LYS A 446 0.10 23.01 -75.23
N GLU A 447 0.71 21.94 -75.74
CA GLU A 447 1.15 20.83 -74.89
C GLU A 447 2.26 21.26 -73.91
N LEU A 448 3.23 22.06 -74.36
CA LEU A 448 4.27 22.62 -73.51
C LEU A 448 3.69 23.56 -72.43
N GLU A 449 2.71 24.38 -72.77
CA GLU A 449 2.02 25.26 -71.83
C GLU A 449 1.28 24.47 -70.73
N VAL A 450 0.56 23.41 -71.11
CA VAL A 450 -0.09 22.50 -70.16
C VAL A 450 0.94 21.79 -69.27
N ARG A 451 2.07 21.36 -69.83
CA ARG A 451 3.16 20.74 -69.03
C ARG A 451 3.80 21.75 -68.08
N ALA A 452 3.98 23.00 -68.49
CA ALA A 452 4.51 24.07 -67.63
C ALA A 452 3.57 24.35 -66.45
N LEU A 453 2.26 24.42 -66.69
CA LEU A 453 1.25 24.58 -65.63
C LEU A 453 1.28 23.42 -64.63
N ARG A 454 1.31 22.17 -65.12
CA ARG A 454 1.41 20.98 -64.24
C ARG A 454 2.69 20.98 -63.40
N LEU A 455 3.81 21.41 -63.97
CA LEU A 455 5.07 21.54 -63.22
C LEU A 455 4.98 22.62 -62.14
N GLN A 456 4.32 23.73 -62.43
CA GLN A 456 4.10 24.80 -61.45
C GLN A 456 3.20 24.33 -60.29
N GLU A 457 2.15 23.56 -60.59
CA GLU A 457 1.28 22.95 -59.57
C GLU A 457 2.05 21.94 -58.71
N ALA A 458 2.86 21.08 -59.33
CA ALA A 458 3.70 20.13 -58.61
C ALA A 458 4.72 20.84 -57.71
N GLN A 459 5.30 21.95 -58.17
CA GLN A 459 6.24 22.74 -57.38
C GLN A 459 5.57 23.35 -56.14
N LYS A 460 4.36 23.92 -56.28
CA LYS A 460 3.58 24.41 -55.13
C LYS A 460 3.29 23.30 -54.12
N LEU A 461 2.89 22.13 -54.60
CA LEU A 461 2.60 20.98 -53.73
C LEU A 461 3.86 20.53 -52.97
N ILE A 462 5.04 20.55 -53.61
CA ILE A 462 6.31 20.26 -52.94
C ILE A 462 6.64 21.31 -51.88
N GLU A 463 6.41 22.60 -52.16
CA GLU A 463 6.60 23.67 -51.18
C GLU A 463 5.68 23.48 -49.96
N ASP A 464 4.39 23.23 -50.17
CA ASP A 464 3.42 22.97 -49.10
C ASP A 464 3.82 21.75 -48.24
N LEU A 465 4.23 20.64 -48.88
CA LEU A 465 4.71 19.46 -48.17
C LEU A 465 6.00 19.73 -47.39
N SER A 466 6.89 20.57 -47.91
CA SER A 466 8.14 20.95 -47.22
C SER A 466 7.87 21.80 -45.97
N GLU A 467 6.85 22.66 -46.01
CA GLU A 467 6.43 23.44 -44.84
C GLU A 467 5.78 22.55 -43.78
N ALA A 468 4.93 21.60 -44.20
CA ALA A 468 4.35 20.61 -43.30
C ALA A 468 5.42 19.75 -42.62
N LEU A 469 6.42 19.28 -43.36
CA LEU A 469 7.56 18.54 -42.80
C LEU A 469 8.34 19.38 -41.77
N ARG A 470 8.64 20.64 -42.08
CA ARG A 470 9.31 21.55 -41.11
C ARG A 470 8.48 21.76 -39.84
N LYS A 471 7.16 21.79 -39.96
CA LYS A 471 6.26 21.90 -38.79
C LYS A 471 6.37 20.64 -37.92
N HIS A 472 6.28 19.46 -38.53
CA HIS A 472 6.43 18.19 -37.81
C HIS A 472 7.81 18.01 -37.19
N GLU A 473 8.89 18.46 -37.84
CA GLU A 473 10.23 18.46 -37.25
C GLU A 473 10.31 19.31 -35.96
N ARG A 474 9.62 20.46 -35.93
CA ARG A 474 9.55 21.29 -34.71
C ARG A 474 8.73 20.61 -33.61
N GLU A 475 7.60 19.99 -33.97
CA GLU A 475 6.76 19.24 -33.01
C GLU A 475 7.53 18.06 -32.41
N LEU A 476 8.27 17.31 -33.23
CA LEU A 476 9.16 16.24 -32.77
C LEU A 476 10.29 16.77 -31.89
N GLY A 477 10.84 17.95 -32.18
CA GLY A 477 11.81 18.62 -31.33
C GLY A 477 11.26 18.92 -29.93
N LEU A 478 10.06 19.50 -29.85
CA LEU A 478 9.39 19.79 -28.58
C LEU A 478 9.05 18.51 -27.79
N LEU A 479 8.61 17.45 -28.49
CA LEU A 479 8.37 16.15 -27.87
C LEU A 479 9.67 15.54 -27.31
N SER A 480 10.78 15.66 -28.04
CA SER A 480 12.10 15.20 -27.58
C SER A 480 12.57 15.94 -26.34
N GLU A 481 12.40 17.26 -26.27
CA GLU A 481 12.73 18.06 -25.08
C GLU A 481 11.86 17.65 -23.89
N THR A 482 10.56 17.50 -24.11
CA THR A 482 9.61 17.06 -23.07
C THR A 482 9.98 15.67 -22.52
N LEU A 483 10.30 14.73 -23.40
CA LEU A 483 10.76 13.38 -23.01
C LEU A 483 12.08 13.44 -22.24
N SER A 484 13.02 14.29 -22.66
CA SER A 484 14.28 14.48 -21.93
C SER A 484 14.06 14.99 -20.51
N ASP A 485 13.16 15.96 -20.32
CA ASP A 485 12.84 16.46 -18.98
C ASP A 485 12.11 15.41 -18.12
N LYS A 486 11.21 14.62 -18.73
CA LYS A 486 10.57 13.49 -18.03
C LYS A 486 11.54 12.40 -17.63
N LEU A 487 12.59 12.13 -18.43
CA LEU A 487 13.66 11.21 -18.07
C LEU A 487 14.47 11.74 -16.87
N LYS A 488 14.82 13.03 -16.84
CA LYS A 488 15.48 13.63 -15.66
C LYS A 488 14.60 13.54 -14.41
N ASP A 489 13.29 13.72 -14.54
CA ASP A 489 12.36 13.55 -13.42
C ASP A 489 12.28 12.10 -12.94
N LEU A 490 12.37 11.11 -13.84
CA LEU A 490 12.45 9.70 -13.48
C LEU A 490 13.75 9.36 -12.75
N ASP A 491 14.88 9.91 -13.21
CA ASP A 491 16.16 9.73 -12.51
C ASP A 491 16.11 10.30 -11.08
N ARG A 492 15.53 11.50 -10.91
CA ARG A 492 15.30 12.08 -9.56
C ARG A 492 14.39 11.22 -8.68
N LEU A 493 13.35 10.63 -9.26
CA LEU A 493 12.45 9.72 -8.54
C LEU A 493 13.15 8.44 -8.13
N LYS A 494 14.06 7.93 -8.96
CA LYS A 494 14.89 6.77 -8.65
C LYS A 494 15.82 7.08 -7.48
N ASP A 495 16.51 8.23 -7.50
CA ASP A 495 17.37 8.65 -6.40
C ASP A 495 16.59 8.75 -5.07
N LEU A 496 15.38 9.32 -5.09
CA LEU A 496 14.49 9.38 -3.92
C LEU A 496 14.02 7.99 -3.46
N HIS A 497 13.83 7.05 -4.39
CA HIS A 497 13.46 5.67 -4.05
C HIS A 497 14.63 4.95 -3.38
N ASP A 498 15.83 5.10 -3.91
CA ASP A 498 17.05 4.51 -3.35
C ASP A 498 17.33 5.05 -1.93
N GLU A 499 17.11 6.36 -1.70
CA GLU A 499 17.17 6.97 -0.36
C GLU A 499 16.14 6.35 0.60
N LYS A 500 14.89 6.17 0.16
CA LYS A 500 13.84 5.51 0.98
C LYS A 500 14.17 4.05 1.29
N VAL A 501 14.77 3.33 0.35
CA VAL A 501 15.22 1.94 0.56
C VAL A 501 16.33 1.90 1.60
N GLN A 502 17.28 2.83 1.55
CA GLN A 502 18.34 2.94 2.55
C GLN A 502 17.78 3.21 3.96
N VAL A 503 16.82 4.14 4.09
CA VAL A 503 16.15 4.40 5.38
C VAL A 503 15.41 3.16 5.89
N LEU A 504 14.75 2.40 5.00
CA LEU A 504 14.10 1.14 5.39
C LEU A 504 15.11 0.10 5.89
N GLU A 505 16.26 -0.04 5.22
CA GLU A 505 17.34 -0.93 5.67
C GLU A 505 17.86 -0.53 7.05
N GLU A 506 18.08 0.76 7.31
CA GLU A 506 18.49 1.27 8.63
C GLU A 506 17.46 0.93 9.71
N THR A 507 16.16 1.15 9.44
CA THR A 507 15.10 0.80 10.40
C THR A 507 14.99 -0.71 10.64
N MET A 508 15.26 -1.54 9.64
CA MET A 508 15.31 -2.99 9.79
C MET A 508 16.49 -3.43 10.66
N GLN A 509 17.67 -2.83 10.46
CA GLN A 509 18.84 -3.09 11.30
C GLN A 509 18.58 -2.69 12.76
N ASP A 510 17.95 -1.54 13.00
CA ASP A 510 17.61 -1.10 14.36
C ASP A 510 16.57 -2.01 15.02
N ARG A 511 15.56 -2.47 14.27
CA ARG A 511 14.61 -3.48 14.76
C ARG A 511 15.32 -4.76 15.15
N ASP A 512 16.26 -5.24 14.35
CA ASP A 512 16.98 -6.49 14.61
C ASP A 512 17.93 -6.34 15.81
N ARG A 513 18.55 -5.16 16.02
CA ARG A 513 19.28 -4.81 17.25
C ARG A 513 18.38 -4.83 18.47
N LEU A 514 17.18 -4.23 18.39
CA LEU A 514 16.21 -4.24 19.48
C LEU A 514 15.73 -5.66 19.82
N ARG A 515 15.53 -6.52 18.82
CA ARG A 515 15.21 -7.94 19.02
C ARG A 515 16.32 -8.68 19.76
N LEU A 516 17.57 -8.45 19.37
CA LEU A 516 18.72 -9.05 20.05
C LEU A 516 18.77 -8.59 21.52
N ARG A 517 18.59 -7.29 21.77
CA ARG A 517 18.58 -6.74 23.13
C ARG A 517 17.41 -7.27 23.98
N LEU A 518 16.24 -7.46 23.38
CA LEU A 518 15.10 -8.08 24.05
C LEU A 518 15.40 -9.54 24.44
N SER A 519 16.05 -10.31 23.56
CA SER A 519 16.47 -11.68 23.86
C SER A 519 17.53 -11.72 24.98
N GLU A 520 18.49 -10.80 24.98
CA GLU A 520 19.46 -10.67 26.09
C GLU A 520 18.77 -10.38 27.42
N LEU A 521 17.85 -9.42 27.45
CA LEU A 521 17.08 -9.08 28.65
C LEU A 521 16.19 -10.23 29.12
N GLN A 522 15.61 -11.02 28.21
CA GLN A 522 14.87 -12.23 28.56
C GLN A 522 15.78 -13.26 29.23
N ASN A 523 16.97 -13.51 28.69
CA ASN A 523 17.94 -14.42 29.29
C ASN A 523 18.41 -13.92 30.67
N GLU A 524 18.64 -12.62 30.85
CA GLU A 524 18.98 -12.03 32.16
C GLU A 524 17.85 -12.23 33.18
N VAL A 525 16.58 -12.05 32.78
CA VAL A 525 15.42 -12.28 33.65
C VAL A 525 15.30 -13.77 34.02
N GLU A 526 15.55 -14.68 33.09
CA GLU A 526 15.56 -16.12 33.37
C GLU A 526 16.68 -16.49 34.35
N ALA A 527 17.90 -15.97 34.16
CA ALA A 527 19.00 -16.17 35.09
C ALA A 527 18.67 -15.65 36.51
N LEU A 528 18.08 -14.45 36.62
CA LEU A 528 17.64 -13.92 37.91
C LEU A 528 16.53 -14.75 38.56
N ARG A 529 15.64 -15.37 37.76
CA ARG A 529 14.62 -16.31 38.28
C ARG A 529 15.25 -17.58 38.82
N GLU A 530 16.25 -18.13 38.13
CA GLU A 530 17.01 -19.29 38.63
C GLU A 530 17.74 -18.96 39.94
N ASP A 531 18.42 -17.82 40.00
CA ASP A 531 19.13 -17.37 41.20
C ASP A 531 18.16 -17.15 42.38
N LYS A 532 17.00 -16.55 42.11
CA LYS A 532 15.91 -16.46 43.11
C LYS A 532 15.49 -17.85 43.60
N GLY A 533 15.32 -18.81 42.69
CA GLY A 533 15.00 -20.19 43.04
C GLY A 533 16.06 -20.83 43.93
N ARG A 534 17.35 -20.65 43.60
CA ARG A 534 18.48 -21.13 44.42
C ARG A 534 18.50 -20.51 45.81
N LEU A 535 18.25 -19.20 45.91
CA LEU A 535 18.18 -18.49 47.20
C LEU A 535 17.00 -18.95 48.05
N LEU A 536 15.84 -19.20 47.45
CA LEU A 536 14.68 -19.77 48.16
C LEU A 536 14.99 -21.17 48.70
N TYR A 537 15.60 -22.02 47.88
CA TYR A 537 16.02 -23.36 48.32
C TYR A 537 17.06 -23.31 49.44
N ALA A 538 18.06 -22.43 49.33
CA ALA A 538 19.06 -22.24 50.39
C ALA A 538 18.43 -21.72 51.69
N ARG A 539 17.43 -20.84 51.58
CA ARG A 539 16.65 -20.37 52.72
C ARG A 539 15.88 -21.53 53.36
N GLU A 540 15.18 -22.36 52.58
CA GLU A 540 14.46 -23.54 53.08
C GLU A 540 15.42 -24.51 53.80
N GLN A 541 16.60 -24.78 53.22
CA GLN A 541 17.63 -25.60 53.87
C GLN A 541 18.11 -25.00 55.20
N LEU A 542 18.32 -23.68 55.26
CA LEU A 542 18.70 -23.01 56.51
C LEU A 542 17.57 -23.03 57.54
N GLU A 543 16.32 -22.88 57.12
CA GLU A 543 15.14 -23.02 57.98
C GLU A 543 15.02 -24.45 58.52
N GLU A 544 15.27 -25.48 57.71
CA GLU A 544 15.30 -26.88 58.12
C GLU A 544 16.46 -27.15 59.10
N GLN A 545 17.66 -26.63 58.82
CA GLN A 545 18.79 -26.70 59.74
C GLN A 545 18.49 -26.01 61.08
N LEU A 546 17.83 -24.85 61.05
CA LEU A 546 17.41 -24.13 62.25
C LEU A 546 16.34 -24.89 63.05
N GLN A 547 15.40 -25.56 62.39
CA GLN A 547 14.41 -26.43 63.04
C GLN A 547 15.05 -27.69 63.63
N GLY A 548 16.10 -28.23 62.97
CA GLY A 548 16.86 -29.38 63.45
C GLY A 548 17.82 -29.06 64.60
N ILE A 549 18.11 -27.79 64.86
CA ILE A 549 18.83 -27.37 66.07
C ILE A 549 17.88 -27.59 67.25
N ASP A 550 18.08 -28.70 67.94
CA ASP A 550 17.37 -29.02 69.17
C ASP A 550 17.83 -28.08 70.29
N VAL A 551 17.15 -26.94 70.39
CA VAL A 551 17.41 -25.92 71.40
C VAL A 551 17.34 -26.53 72.81
N ALA A 552 16.56 -27.60 73.01
CA ALA A 552 16.50 -28.30 74.29
C ALA A 552 17.78 -29.09 74.58
N ALA A 553 18.42 -29.68 73.57
CA ALA A 553 19.71 -30.36 73.74
C ALA A 553 20.83 -29.38 74.13
N TYR A 554 20.89 -28.20 73.48
CA TYR A 554 21.84 -27.15 73.86
C TYR A 554 21.54 -26.54 75.25
N GLN A 555 20.27 -26.42 75.63
CA GLN A 555 19.89 -26.02 76.99
C GLN A 555 20.31 -27.08 78.02
N LEU A 556 20.17 -28.37 77.69
CA LEU A 556 20.61 -29.47 78.54
C LEU A 556 22.13 -29.46 78.71
N GLU A 557 22.92 -29.24 77.65
CA GLU A 557 24.37 -29.09 77.74
C GLU A 557 24.77 -27.88 78.59
N LEU A 558 24.07 -26.75 78.45
CA LEU A 558 24.29 -25.56 79.30
C LEU A 558 23.97 -25.84 80.76
N GLU A 559 22.92 -26.62 81.06
CA GLU A 559 22.58 -27.04 82.41
C GLU A 559 23.60 -28.02 82.98
N GLN A 560 24.07 -28.99 82.19
CA GLN A 560 25.14 -29.91 82.58
C GLN A 560 26.44 -29.17 82.87
N LEU A 561 26.81 -28.20 82.03
CA LEU A 561 27.96 -27.31 82.25
C LEU A 561 27.79 -26.50 83.54
N ARG A 562 26.60 -25.92 83.79
CA ARG A 562 26.30 -25.22 85.06
C ARG A 562 26.43 -26.14 86.27
N GLN A 563 25.92 -27.37 86.20
CA GLN A 563 26.05 -28.35 87.29
C GLN A 563 27.52 -28.74 87.52
N SER A 564 28.30 -28.94 86.45
CA SER A 564 29.74 -29.23 86.54
C SER A 564 30.51 -28.08 87.19
N LEU A 565 30.18 -26.83 86.85
CA LEU A 565 30.79 -25.63 87.43
C LEU A 565 30.43 -25.49 88.91
N GLN A 566 29.18 -25.78 89.28
CA GLN A 566 28.78 -25.82 90.68
C GLN A 566 29.53 -26.90 91.47
N LEU A 567 29.67 -28.11 90.91
CA LEU A 567 30.45 -29.18 91.53
C LEU A 567 31.93 -28.81 91.67
N MET A 568 32.52 -28.16 90.66
CA MET A 568 33.89 -27.66 90.71
C MET A 568 34.04 -26.60 91.81
N GLY A 569 33.08 -25.67 91.91
CA GLY A 569 33.03 -24.67 92.98
C GLY A 569 32.93 -25.30 94.39
N GLN A 570 32.09 -26.33 94.56
CA GLN A 570 32.00 -27.08 95.81
C GLN A 570 33.29 -27.84 96.14
N GLN A 571 33.96 -28.44 95.16
CA GLN A 571 35.27 -29.07 95.37
C GLN A 571 36.33 -28.04 95.77
N GLN A 572 36.32 -26.85 95.18
CA GLN A 572 37.22 -25.78 95.55
C GLN A 572 36.96 -25.29 96.99
N GLN A 573 35.69 -25.19 97.40
CA GLN A 573 35.33 -24.92 98.79
C GLN A 573 35.83 -26.02 99.74
N ARG A 574 35.62 -27.30 99.41
CA ARG A 574 36.14 -28.42 100.22
C ARG A 574 37.67 -28.41 100.31
N ARG A 575 38.37 -28.10 99.22
CA ARG A 575 39.83 -27.92 99.23
C ARG A 575 40.23 -26.76 100.12
N SER A 576 39.52 -25.63 100.07
CA SER A 576 39.80 -24.48 100.95
C SER A 576 39.58 -24.82 102.43
N GLN A 577 38.52 -25.56 102.75
CA GLN A 577 38.23 -26.03 104.10
C GLN A 577 39.29 -27.02 104.58
N ALA A 578 39.70 -27.97 103.75
CA ALA A 578 40.77 -28.92 104.07
C ALA A 578 42.12 -28.21 104.25
N VAL A 579 42.41 -27.17 103.46
CA VAL A 579 43.61 -26.34 103.65
C VAL A 579 43.54 -25.57 104.96
N GLU A 580 42.40 -25.00 105.34
CA GLU A 580 42.22 -24.35 106.65
C GLU A 580 42.30 -25.34 107.81
N GLU A 581 41.79 -26.57 107.66
CA GLU A 581 41.93 -27.63 108.64
C GLU A 581 43.39 -28.12 108.76
N LEU A 582 44.12 -28.19 107.64
CA LEU A 582 45.55 -28.49 107.66
C LEU A 582 46.35 -27.36 108.30
N LYS A 583 46.00 -26.10 108.05
CA LYS A 583 46.60 -24.95 108.76
C LYS A 583 46.33 -24.99 110.26
N SER A 584 45.13 -25.37 110.69
CA SER A 584 44.80 -25.48 112.12
C SER A 584 45.55 -26.65 112.77
N LYS A 585 45.65 -27.81 112.11
CA LYS A 585 46.47 -28.94 112.56
C LYS A 585 47.97 -28.60 112.57
N LEU A 586 48.45 -27.83 111.59
CA LEU A 586 49.84 -27.35 111.58
C LEU A 586 50.10 -26.45 112.79
N LYS A 587 49.21 -25.51 113.11
CA LYS A 587 49.30 -24.69 114.33
C LYS A 587 49.28 -25.53 115.61
N GLN A 588 48.42 -26.54 115.69
CA GLN A 588 48.43 -27.48 116.82
C GLN A 588 49.73 -28.27 116.91
N GLY A 589 50.29 -28.68 115.77
CA GLY A 589 51.60 -29.32 115.68
C GLY A 589 52.74 -28.40 116.10
N GLU A 590 52.70 -27.13 115.72
CA GLU A 590 53.65 -26.09 116.16
C GLU A 590 53.55 -25.85 117.67
N GLU A 591 52.34 -25.81 118.23
CA GLU A 591 52.13 -25.70 119.68
C GLU A 591 52.67 -26.93 120.43
N LEU A 592 52.43 -28.14 119.91
CA LEU A 592 52.97 -29.37 120.48
C LEU A 592 54.50 -29.44 120.36
N TYR A 593 55.05 -29.02 119.22
CA TYR A 593 56.50 -28.92 119.01
C TYR A 593 57.11 -27.91 119.99
N MET A 594 56.47 -26.75 120.19
CA MET A 594 56.93 -25.75 121.17
C MET A 594 56.81 -26.26 122.62
N ARG A 595 55.81 -27.09 122.95
CA ARG A 595 55.73 -27.78 124.26
C ARG A 595 56.83 -28.83 124.42
N LEU A 596 57.08 -29.65 123.40
CA LEU A 596 58.15 -30.64 123.38
C LEU A 596 59.53 -29.99 123.46
N LYS A 597 59.74 -28.91 122.71
CA LYS A 597 60.97 -28.10 122.76
C LYS A 597 61.18 -27.50 124.15
N ARG A 598 60.15 -26.93 124.77
CA ARG A 598 60.22 -26.48 126.18
C ARG A 598 60.51 -27.62 127.17
N HIS A 599 60.04 -28.83 126.89
CA HIS A 599 60.36 -30.01 127.71
C HIS A 599 61.79 -30.51 127.51
N ALA A 600 62.31 -30.47 126.28
CA ALA A 600 63.70 -30.80 125.96
C ALA A 600 64.66 -29.77 126.57
N ASP A 601 64.36 -28.48 126.41
CA ASP A 601 65.13 -27.37 127.00
C ASP A 601 65.08 -27.40 128.54
N ALA A 602 64.08 -28.05 129.15
CA ALA A 602 63.96 -28.26 130.60
C ALA A 602 64.64 -29.55 131.11
N GLN A 603 65.11 -30.43 130.23
CA GLN A 603 65.94 -31.60 130.59
C GLN A 603 67.44 -31.34 130.44
N GLU A 604 67.84 -30.21 129.85
CA GLU A 604 69.23 -29.73 129.75
C GLU A 604 69.64 -28.74 130.86
N GLN A 605 68.81 -28.60 131.91
CA GLN A 605 69.12 -27.86 133.15
C GLN A 605 68.95 -28.76 134.36
#